data_AF-A0A7X8Z7K1-F1
#
_entry.id   AF-A0A7X8Z7K1-F1
#
_cell.length_a   1.000
_cell.length_b   1.000
_cell.length_c   1.000
_cell.angle_alpha   90.00
_cell.angle_beta   90.00
_cell.angle_gamma   90.00
#
_symmetry.space_group_name_H-M   'P 1'
#
loop_
_entity.id
_entity.type
_entity.pdbx_description
1 polymer ?
#
loop_
_entity_poly.entity_id
_entity_poly.type
_entity_poly.pdbx_seq_one_letter_code
_entity_poly.pdbx_strand_id
1 'polypeptide(L)'
;KDADMAEYFKLYQVTVNAIKEVDSGLKVGGPAICGGADHWLTAFLDFCHREQAPVDFVTRHAYTSSRPVKYFPHLLYQDIYEEDHMLDELRTVRELIANSPFPNLPFYITEFNTSWSSRNPIHDTVFNAAYLARILSEAPDYVDTLSYWTFSDVFEEHDVPRSLFHGGFGLVALNNIPKPTFHLFSFFARMGEEQLYRDKNLLVTRREDGSIALAAWNPVYFGSTAAAAGTPVVPRELEILIPFPKEEAFIKKQTINEDYGNPLRTWIQMGRPRFPSKAMVETVRQAARPHLSTDRLQADGGNLRLRLSLGKNEVTLVEIMAVNDETGTYIGLDDSMIGY
;
A
#
# COMPACT_ATOMS: atom_id res chain seq x y z
N LYS A 1 14.49 -25.27 13.28
CA LYS A 1 15.01 -26.04 14.43
C LYS A 1 15.43 -25.01 15.46
N ASP A 2 14.78 -24.85 16.59
CA ASP A 2 13.67 -25.58 17.20
C ASP A 2 12.75 -24.49 17.74
N ALA A 3 11.69 -24.11 17.01
CA ALA A 3 10.86 -22.96 17.38
C ALA A 3 10.18 -23.25 18.73
N ASP A 4 10.85 -22.87 19.82
CA ASP A 4 10.52 -23.27 21.18
C ASP A 4 9.55 -22.25 21.78
N MET A 5 8.28 -22.63 21.76
CA MET A 5 7.18 -21.81 22.27
C MET A 5 7.29 -21.55 23.77
N ALA A 6 7.75 -22.54 24.55
CA ALA A 6 7.83 -22.42 25.99
C ALA A 6 8.95 -21.45 26.41
N GLU A 7 10.13 -21.55 25.78
CA GLU A 7 11.20 -20.59 26.05
C GLU A 7 10.86 -19.18 25.53
N TYR A 8 10.12 -19.04 24.42
CA TYR A 8 9.59 -17.74 24.00
C TYR A 8 8.63 -17.14 25.04
N PHE A 9 7.67 -17.91 25.58
CA PHE A 9 6.74 -17.42 26.60
C PHE A 9 7.45 -17.02 27.89
N LYS A 10 8.46 -17.78 28.31
CA LYS A 10 9.32 -17.43 29.44
C LYS A 10 10.09 -16.13 29.17
N LEU A 11 10.68 -15.97 27.98
CA LEU A 11 11.35 -14.73 27.58
C LEU A 11 10.37 -13.55 27.62
N TYR A 12 9.16 -13.72 27.08
CA TYR A 12 8.11 -12.72 27.11
C TYR A 12 7.80 -12.29 28.55
N GLN A 13 7.45 -13.24 29.43
CA GLN A 13 7.10 -12.96 30.82
C GLN A 13 8.20 -12.20 31.57
N VAL A 14 9.45 -12.65 31.47
CA VAL A 14 10.59 -11.99 32.12
C VAL A 14 10.75 -10.56 31.60
N THR A 15 10.64 -10.37 30.28
CA THR A 15 10.80 -9.06 29.65
C THR A 15 9.70 -8.10 30.05
N VAL A 16 8.42 -8.52 29.98
CA VAL A 16 7.31 -7.63 30.30
C VAL A 16 7.23 -7.29 31.77
N ASN A 17 7.59 -8.21 32.67
CA ASN A 17 7.67 -7.91 34.11
C ASN A 17 8.74 -6.86 34.37
N ALA A 18 9.93 -7.01 33.77
CA ALA A 18 11.00 -6.02 33.89
C ALA A 18 10.58 -4.63 33.37
N ILE A 19 9.83 -4.56 32.25
CA ILE A 19 9.29 -3.28 31.74
C ILE A 19 8.28 -2.68 32.74
N LYS A 20 7.36 -3.50 33.27
CA LYS A 20 6.31 -3.04 34.19
C LYS A 20 6.83 -2.67 35.57
N GLU A 21 7.97 -3.22 36.00
CA GLU A 21 8.70 -2.78 37.20
C GLU A 21 9.24 -1.36 37.08
N VAL A 22 9.61 -0.94 35.86
CA VAL A 22 10.04 0.44 35.58
C VAL A 22 8.84 1.39 35.55
N ASP A 23 7.82 1.05 34.76
CA ASP A 23 6.57 1.82 34.69
C ASP A 23 5.40 0.95 34.21
N SER A 24 4.39 0.81 35.07
CA SER A 24 3.17 0.03 34.79
C SER A 24 2.35 0.53 33.60
N GLY A 25 2.50 1.81 33.22
CA GLY A 25 1.80 2.44 32.10
C GLY A 25 2.37 2.11 30.72
N LEU A 26 3.60 1.57 30.63
CA LEU A 26 4.22 1.20 29.35
C LEU A 26 3.49 0.02 28.70
N LYS A 27 3.09 0.16 27.44
CA LYS A 27 2.35 -0.87 26.70
C LYS A 27 3.29 -1.98 26.21
N VAL A 28 2.93 -3.24 26.44
CA VAL A 28 3.69 -4.44 26.02
C VAL A 28 2.83 -5.41 25.22
N GLY A 29 3.42 -6.18 24.32
CA GLY A 29 2.64 -7.13 23.51
C GLY A 29 3.49 -8.05 22.63
N GLY A 30 2.81 -8.96 21.94
CA GLY A 30 3.40 -10.06 21.16
C GLY A 30 2.31 -10.86 20.43
N PRO A 31 2.58 -12.03 19.84
CA PRO A 31 3.86 -12.74 19.87
C PRO A 31 4.79 -12.45 18.67
N ALA A 32 4.46 -11.50 17.79
CA ALA A 32 5.26 -11.14 16.60
C ALA A 32 5.55 -12.34 15.67
N ILE A 33 4.55 -13.21 15.49
CA ILE A 33 4.67 -14.41 14.64
C ILE A 33 4.42 -14.10 13.17
N CYS A 34 4.99 -14.93 12.29
CA CYS A 34 4.65 -14.98 10.87
C CYS A 34 3.36 -15.78 10.62
N GLY A 35 2.82 -15.66 9.40
CA GLY A 35 1.64 -16.43 8.98
C GLY A 35 1.85 -17.95 8.93
N GLY A 36 0.75 -18.69 9.04
CA GLY A 36 0.76 -20.17 9.11
C GLY A 36 1.06 -20.76 10.50
N ALA A 37 1.24 -19.92 11.51
CA ALA A 37 1.55 -20.34 12.88
C ALA A 37 0.54 -19.79 13.92
N ASP A 38 -0.69 -19.47 13.52
CA ASP A 38 -1.67 -18.76 14.37
C ASP A 38 -2.06 -19.51 15.66
N HIS A 39 -1.81 -20.82 15.75
CA HIS A 39 -1.91 -21.57 17.00
C HIS A 39 -0.97 -21.03 18.12
N TRP A 40 0.12 -20.36 17.76
CA TRP A 40 0.98 -19.64 18.70
C TRP A 40 0.25 -18.47 19.36
N LEU A 41 -0.63 -17.78 18.64
CA LEU A 41 -1.38 -16.66 19.19
C LEU A 41 -2.34 -17.14 20.27
N THR A 42 -3.10 -18.19 19.99
CA THR A 42 -4.02 -18.79 20.97
C THR A 42 -3.25 -19.22 22.22
N ALA A 43 -2.16 -19.97 22.04
CA ALA A 43 -1.34 -20.44 23.14
C ALA A 43 -0.68 -19.29 23.94
N PHE A 44 -0.29 -18.20 23.26
CA PHE A 44 0.29 -17.01 23.88
C PHE A 44 -0.71 -16.27 24.77
N LEU A 45 -1.94 -16.07 24.27
CA LEU A 45 -2.98 -15.40 25.05
C LEU A 45 -3.43 -16.28 26.23
N ASP A 46 -3.54 -17.59 26.05
CA ASP A 46 -3.83 -18.53 27.15
C ASP A 46 -2.72 -18.54 28.20
N PHE A 47 -1.44 -18.49 27.76
CA PHE A 47 -0.30 -18.36 28.66
C PHE A 47 -0.37 -17.05 29.46
N CYS A 48 -0.58 -15.90 28.79
CA CYS A 48 -0.69 -14.62 29.48
C CYS A 48 -1.83 -14.60 30.49
N HIS A 49 -2.97 -15.21 30.13
CA HIS A 49 -4.10 -15.34 31.04
C HIS A 49 -3.78 -16.22 32.25
N ARG A 50 -3.19 -17.41 32.04
CA ARG A 50 -2.90 -18.36 33.13
C ARG A 50 -1.80 -17.86 34.08
N GLU A 51 -0.71 -17.36 33.53
CA GLU A 51 0.45 -16.90 34.31
C GLU A 51 0.32 -15.44 34.77
N GLN A 52 -0.79 -14.77 34.44
CA GLN A 52 -1.02 -13.36 34.71
C GLN A 52 0.09 -12.46 34.11
N ALA A 53 0.58 -12.83 32.93
CA ALA A 53 1.53 -12.03 32.17
C ALA A 53 0.84 -10.78 31.61
N PRO A 54 1.38 -9.57 31.83
CA PRO A 54 0.86 -8.37 31.21
C PRO A 54 0.87 -8.47 29.67
N VAL A 55 -0.25 -8.15 29.04
CA VAL A 55 -0.40 -8.03 27.59
C VAL A 55 -1.36 -6.90 27.27
N ASP A 56 -0.89 -5.92 26.50
CA ASP A 56 -1.63 -4.71 26.15
C ASP A 56 -2.02 -4.66 24.66
N PHE A 57 -1.40 -5.46 23.80
CA PHE A 57 -1.72 -5.58 22.38
C PHE A 57 -1.19 -6.90 21.78
N VAL A 58 -1.73 -7.27 20.62
CA VAL A 58 -1.29 -8.40 19.82
C VAL A 58 -0.51 -7.94 18.60
N THR A 59 0.55 -8.66 18.24
CA THR A 59 1.31 -8.44 17.00
C THR A 59 1.44 -9.69 16.13
N ARG A 60 1.40 -9.49 14.81
CA ARG A 60 1.61 -10.52 13.78
C ARG A 60 2.23 -9.89 12.53
N HIS A 61 2.90 -10.68 11.69
CA HIS A 61 3.36 -10.25 10.36
C HIS A 61 2.44 -10.84 9.28
N ALA A 62 2.30 -10.17 8.13
CA ALA A 62 1.43 -10.62 7.04
C ALA A 62 2.12 -10.48 5.68
N TYR A 63 2.26 -11.58 4.95
CA TYR A 63 2.85 -11.61 3.61
C TYR A 63 2.05 -12.55 2.70
N THR A 64 2.04 -12.28 1.40
CA THR A 64 1.26 -13.05 0.42
C THR A 64 2.12 -13.81 -0.58
N SER A 65 3.44 -13.79 -0.43
CA SER A 65 4.32 -14.60 -1.27
C SER A 65 4.37 -16.06 -0.85
N SER A 66 4.32 -16.95 -1.83
CA SER A 66 4.56 -18.38 -1.67
C SER A 66 6.02 -18.69 -1.33
N ARG A 67 6.38 -19.98 -1.24
CA ARG A 67 7.79 -20.38 -1.18
C ARG A 67 8.53 -19.97 -2.46
N PRO A 68 9.85 -19.71 -2.42
CA PRO A 68 10.60 -19.35 -3.61
C PRO A 68 10.47 -20.38 -4.73
N VAL A 69 9.97 -19.96 -5.89
CA VAL A 69 9.86 -20.78 -7.10
C VAL A 69 11.18 -20.80 -7.88
N LYS A 70 11.98 -19.72 -7.77
CA LYS A 70 13.33 -19.63 -8.33
C LYS A 70 14.25 -18.90 -7.36
N TYR A 71 15.46 -19.42 -7.22
CA TYR A 71 16.49 -18.86 -6.36
C TYR A 71 17.77 -18.61 -7.15
N PHE A 72 18.33 -17.42 -7.01
CA PHE A 72 19.58 -17.00 -7.64
C PHE A 72 20.49 -16.33 -6.60
N PRO A 73 21.81 -16.18 -6.86
CA PRO A 73 22.72 -15.52 -5.91
C PRO A 73 22.31 -14.10 -5.52
N HIS A 74 21.65 -13.37 -6.42
CA HIS A 74 21.28 -11.96 -6.21
C HIS A 74 19.79 -11.73 -5.98
N LEU A 75 18.93 -12.63 -6.45
CA LEU A 75 17.48 -12.42 -6.50
C LEU A 75 16.77 -13.72 -6.18
N LEU A 76 15.54 -13.60 -5.68
CA LEU A 76 14.63 -14.74 -5.62
C LEU A 76 13.25 -14.33 -6.15
N TYR A 77 12.52 -15.32 -6.66
CA TYR A 77 11.18 -15.12 -7.20
C TYR A 77 10.21 -16.03 -6.49
N GLN A 78 9.03 -15.49 -6.20
CA GLN A 78 7.91 -16.15 -5.53
C GLN A 78 6.63 -15.85 -6.31
N ASP A 79 5.68 -16.77 -6.26
CA ASP A 79 4.32 -16.45 -6.67
C ASP A 79 3.65 -15.63 -5.55
N ILE A 80 2.68 -14.78 -5.91
CA ILE A 80 1.94 -13.96 -4.95
C ILE A 80 0.49 -14.42 -4.95
N TYR A 81 -0.03 -14.76 -3.78
CA TYR A 81 -1.45 -15.02 -3.56
C TYR A 81 -2.27 -13.73 -3.74
N GLU A 82 -3.52 -13.85 -4.15
CA GLU A 82 -4.44 -12.71 -4.30
C GLU A 82 -4.66 -11.98 -2.95
N GLU A 83 -5.15 -10.74 -2.99
CA GLU A 83 -5.27 -9.91 -1.78
C GLU A 83 -6.21 -10.53 -0.72
N ASP A 84 -7.20 -11.31 -1.17
CA ASP A 84 -8.14 -12.03 -0.30
C ASP A 84 -7.39 -12.92 0.71
N HIS A 85 -6.23 -13.49 0.33
CA HIS A 85 -5.40 -14.28 1.25
C HIS A 85 -4.97 -13.48 2.49
N MET A 86 -4.45 -12.27 2.31
CA MET A 86 -4.03 -11.44 3.46
C MET A 86 -5.24 -10.97 4.25
N LEU A 87 -6.28 -10.49 3.57
CA LEU A 87 -7.48 -9.95 4.24
C LEU A 87 -8.19 -11.03 5.07
N ASP A 88 -8.26 -12.26 4.58
CA ASP A 88 -8.83 -13.39 5.33
C ASP A 88 -7.96 -13.79 6.52
N GLU A 89 -6.62 -13.73 6.42
CA GLU A 89 -5.73 -13.91 7.57
C GLU A 89 -5.96 -12.84 8.64
N LEU A 90 -6.09 -11.56 8.26
CA LEU A 90 -6.35 -10.48 9.21
C LEU A 90 -7.70 -10.67 9.91
N ARG A 91 -8.75 -11.02 9.17
CA ARG A 91 -10.07 -11.34 9.73
C ARG A 91 -10.01 -12.50 10.70
N THR A 92 -9.36 -13.60 10.30
CA THR A 92 -9.21 -14.81 11.13
C THR A 92 -8.51 -14.49 12.45
N VAL A 93 -7.42 -13.71 12.41
CA VAL A 93 -6.68 -13.36 13.62
C VAL A 93 -7.48 -12.42 14.52
N ARG A 94 -8.21 -11.46 13.94
CA ARG A 94 -9.14 -10.62 14.72
C ARG A 94 -10.19 -11.47 15.45
N GLU A 95 -10.75 -12.48 14.78
CA GLU A 95 -11.69 -13.44 15.39
C GLU A 95 -11.03 -14.27 16.50
N LEU A 96 -9.78 -14.70 16.34
CA LEU A 96 -9.03 -15.40 17.39
C LEU A 96 -8.83 -14.52 18.64
N ILE A 97 -8.50 -13.23 18.44
CA ILE A 97 -8.37 -12.27 19.54
C ILE A 97 -9.71 -12.09 20.25
N ALA A 98 -10.80 -11.88 19.49
CA ALA A 98 -12.14 -11.68 20.02
C ALA A 98 -12.67 -12.88 20.83
N ASN A 99 -12.22 -14.10 20.51
CA ASN A 99 -12.58 -15.32 21.23
C ASN A 99 -11.58 -15.71 22.33
N SER A 100 -10.54 -14.92 22.55
CA SER A 100 -9.53 -15.14 23.59
C SER A 100 -9.98 -14.59 24.96
N PRO A 101 -9.22 -14.85 26.04
CA PRO A 101 -9.42 -14.19 27.33
C PRO A 101 -9.26 -12.65 27.29
N PHE A 102 -8.77 -12.08 26.19
CA PHE A 102 -8.52 -10.65 26.02
C PHE A 102 -9.18 -10.11 24.71
N PRO A 103 -10.52 -10.06 24.65
CA PRO A 103 -11.26 -9.86 23.39
C PRO A 103 -11.04 -8.48 22.72
N ASN A 104 -10.58 -7.49 23.50
CA ASN A 104 -10.48 -6.10 23.08
C ASN A 104 -9.03 -5.64 22.88
N LEU A 105 -8.06 -6.56 22.79
CA LEU A 105 -6.68 -6.16 22.55
C LEU A 105 -6.55 -5.47 21.18
N PRO A 106 -5.86 -4.32 21.12
CA PRO A 106 -5.38 -3.77 19.87
C PRO A 106 -4.57 -4.82 19.10
N PHE A 107 -4.74 -4.86 17.79
CA PHE A 107 -4.07 -5.78 16.89
C PHE A 107 -3.23 -5.01 15.89
N TYR A 108 -1.91 -5.17 15.99
CA TYR A 108 -0.95 -4.49 15.14
C TYR A 108 -0.27 -5.48 14.19
N ILE A 109 -0.39 -5.24 12.90
CA ILE A 109 0.48 -5.86 11.92
C ILE A 109 1.77 -5.06 11.86
N THR A 110 2.81 -5.61 12.47
CA THR A 110 4.10 -4.92 12.65
C THR A 110 5.01 -5.02 11.43
N GLU A 111 4.71 -5.96 10.53
CA GLU A 111 5.28 -6.04 9.19
C GLU A 111 4.24 -6.54 8.19
N PHE A 112 4.12 -5.87 7.04
CA PHE A 112 3.48 -6.44 5.86
C PHE A 112 4.12 -5.99 4.56
N ASN A 113 4.06 -6.87 3.56
CA ASN A 113 4.34 -6.59 2.15
C ASN A 113 3.76 -7.72 1.28
N THR A 114 3.95 -7.68 -0.04
CA THR A 114 3.67 -8.84 -0.90
C THR A 114 4.64 -9.99 -0.57
N SER A 115 5.93 -9.79 -0.87
CA SER A 115 7.00 -10.74 -0.59
C SER A 115 7.72 -10.45 0.72
N TRP A 116 8.01 -11.50 1.49
CA TRP A 116 8.86 -11.43 2.70
C TRP A 116 10.36 -11.39 2.41
N SER A 117 10.78 -11.31 1.14
CA SER A 117 12.20 -11.28 0.77
C SER A 117 12.64 -9.90 0.33
N SER A 118 13.77 -9.43 0.88
CA SER A 118 14.45 -8.19 0.49
C SER A 118 15.21 -8.28 -0.84
N ARG A 119 14.96 -9.33 -1.64
CA ARG A 119 15.60 -9.61 -2.93
C ARG A 119 14.61 -9.98 -4.02
N ASN A 120 13.32 -9.73 -3.80
CA ASN A 120 12.28 -10.03 -4.77
C ASN A 120 11.95 -8.77 -5.60
N PRO A 121 12.24 -8.75 -6.92
CA PRO A 121 12.04 -7.57 -7.76
C PRO A 121 10.61 -7.02 -7.77
N ILE A 122 9.61 -7.80 -7.31
CA ILE A 122 8.23 -7.36 -7.25
C ILE A 122 8.07 -6.03 -6.52
N HIS A 123 8.85 -5.79 -5.47
CA HIS A 123 8.78 -4.59 -4.64
C HIS A 123 9.06 -3.29 -5.41
N ASP A 124 9.80 -3.40 -6.51
CA ASP A 124 10.17 -2.27 -7.37
C ASP A 124 9.13 -1.97 -8.45
N THR A 125 8.10 -2.81 -8.58
CA THR A 125 7.12 -2.76 -9.68
C THR A 125 5.88 -1.94 -9.35
N VAL A 126 5.20 -1.51 -10.39
CA VAL A 126 3.89 -0.87 -10.30
C VAL A 126 2.82 -1.86 -9.84
N PHE A 127 2.96 -3.14 -10.18
CA PHE A 127 2.08 -4.20 -9.66
C PHE A 127 2.02 -4.21 -8.14
N ASN A 128 3.15 -4.03 -7.44
CA ASN A 128 3.16 -4.00 -5.98
C ASN A 128 2.27 -2.87 -5.43
N ALA A 129 2.29 -1.70 -6.07
CA ALA A 129 1.42 -0.59 -5.69
C ALA A 129 -0.06 -0.91 -5.96
N ALA A 130 -0.39 -1.43 -7.13
CA ALA A 130 -1.78 -1.76 -7.48
C ALA A 130 -2.37 -2.87 -6.60
N TYR A 131 -1.57 -3.88 -6.28
CA TYR A 131 -1.95 -4.97 -5.38
C TYR A 131 -2.20 -4.47 -3.95
N LEU A 132 -1.28 -3.67 -3.40
CA LEU A 132 -1.37 -3.21 -2.02
C LEU A 132 -2.45 -2.14 -1.81
N ALA A 133 -2.96 -1.52 -2.88
CA ALA A 133 -4.03 -0.53 -2.79
C ALA A 133 -5.30 -1.10 -2.12
N ARG A 134 -5.68 -2.34 -2.46
CA ARG A 134 -6.83 -3.01 -1.83
C ARG A 134 -6.55 -3.32 -0.36
N ILE A 135 -5.34 -3.78 -0.04
CA ILE A 135 -4.92 -4.03 1.34
C ILE A 135 -5.01 -2.77 2.18
N LEU A 136 -4.50 -1.63 1.69
CA LEU A 136 -4.60 -0.35 2.40
C LEU A 136 -6.06 0.13 2.56
N SER A 137 -6.93 -0.20 1.60
CA SER A 137 -8.34 0.16 1.62
C SER A 137 -9.15 -0.65 2.64
N GLU A 138 -8.86 -1.94 2.81
CA GLU A 138 -9.72 -2.87 3.58
C GLU A 138 -9.08 -3.38 4.89
N ALA A 139 -7.75 -3.45 5.01
CA ALA A 139 -7.09 -3.95 6.21
C ALA A 139 -7.47 -3.20 7.51
N PRO A 140 -7.65 -1.86 7.51
CA PRO A 140 -8.05 -1.13 8.72
C PRO A 140 -9.39 -1.57 9.33
N ASP A 141 -10.22 -2.32 8.62
CA ASP A 141 -11.44 -2.92 9.19
C ASP A 141 -11.12 -4.02 10.22
N TYR A 142 -9.93 -4.61 10.15
CA TYR A 142 -9.55 -5.77 10.96
C TYR A 142 -8.39 -5.47 11.90
N VAL A 143 -7.53 -4.50 11.59
CA VAL A 143 -6.32 -4.19 12.37
C VAL A 143 -6.31 -2.74 12.82
N ASP A 144 -5.71 -2.49 13.97
CA ASP A 144 -5.55 -1.14 14.51
C ASP A 144 -4.34 -0.42 13.89
N THR A 145 -3.36 -1.17 13.37
CA THR A 145 -2.19 -0.62 12.67
C THR A 145 -1.64 -1.63 11.68
N LEU A 146 -1.18 -1.14 10.52
CA LEU A 146 -0.57 -1.91 9.46
C LEU A 146 0.77 -1.25 9.05
N SER A 147 1.90 -1.87 9.41
CA SER A 147 3.25 -1.31 9.22
C SER A 147 3.92 -1.88 7.98
N TYR A 148 4.05 -1.07 6.93
CA TYR A 148 4.67 -1.50 5.67
C TYR A 148 6.15 -1.74 5.88
N TRP A 149 6.58 -2.97 5.63
CA TRP A 149 7.99 -3.35 5.68
C TRP A 149 8.57 -3.17 4.28
N THR A 150 9.27 -2.07 3.96
CA THR A 150 9.83 -1.01 4.83
C THR A 150 9.68 0.37 4.19
N PHE A 151 10.01 1.44 4.91
CA PHE A 151 10.05 2.78 4.31
C PHE A 151 11.23 2.99 3.33
N SER A 152 12.32 2.22 3.44
CA SER A 152 13.56 2.46 2.67
C SER A 152 14.32 1.17 2.34
N ASP A 153 15.02 1.20 1.20
CA ASP A 153 15.98 0.17 0.76
C ASP A 153 17.33 0.22 1.51
N VAL A 154 17.50 1.10 2.50
CA VAL A 154 18.63 1.00 3.43
C VAL A 154 18.40 -0.22 4.32
N PHE A 155 18.95 -1.37 3.90
CA PHE A 155 18.64 -2.68 4.45
C PHE A 155 19.79 -3.67 4.23
N GLU A 156 20.01 -4.59 5.18
CA GLU A 156 21.22 -5.45 5.18
C GLU A 156 21.00 -6.93 5.58
N GLU A 157 19.76 -7.40 5.78
CA GLU A 157 19.51 -8.83 6.11
C GLU A 157 20.13 -9.80 5.10
N HIS A 158 20.32 -9.34 3.85
CA HIS A 158 20.92 -10.10 2.77
C HIS A 158 22.12 -9.38 2.14
N ASP A 159 23.02 -8.85 2.99
CA ASP A 159 24.22 -8.10 2.58
C ASP A 159 23.86 -6.72 1.98
N VAL A 160 24.86 -5.91 1.67
CA VAL A 160 24.65 -4.58 1.08
C VAL A 160 24.02 -4.71 -0.31
N PRO A 161 23.00 -3.88 -0.66
CA PRO A 161 22.40 -3.88 -1.98
C PRO A 161 23.39 -3.75 -3.15
N ARG A 162 23.23 -4.62 -4.17
CA ARG A 162 24.18 -4.76 -5.29
C ARG A 162 23.74 -4.08 -6.60
N SER A 163 22.64 -3.35 -6.57
CA SER A 163 22.12 -2.54 -7.67
C SER A 163 21.08 -1.52 -7.16
N LEU A 164 20.86 -0.43 -7.91
CA LEU A 164 19.84 0.58 -7.57
C LEU A 164 18.46 -0.05 -7.27
N PHE A 165 17.94 -0.82 -8.22
CA PHE A 165 16.78 -1.68 -8.03
C PHE A 165 17.26 -3.12 -7.86
N HIS A 166 16.86 -3.75 -6.76
CA HIS A 166 17.34 -5.06 -6.33
C HIS A 166 16.25 -5.89 -5.67
N GLY A 167 15.00 -5.42 -5.72
CA GLY A 167 13.89 -6.05 -5.00
C GLY A 167 13.95 -5.83 -3.49
N GLY A 168 14.47 -4.69 -3.05
CA GLY A 168 14.45 -4.29 -1.65
C GLY A 168 13.03 -3.92 -1.20
N PHE A 169 12.76 -4.05 0.09
CA PHE A 169 11.43 -3.82 0.68
C PHE A 169 10.92 -2.37 0.58
N GLY A 170 11.80 -1.40 0.37
CA GLY A 170 11.54 0.00 0.64
C GLY A 170 10.46 0.62 -0.25
N LEU A 171 9.64 1.50 0.33
CA LEU A 171 8.88 2.50 -0.44
C LEU A 171 9.82 3.38 -1.28
N VAL A 172 11.00 3.67 -0.73
CA VAL A 172 12.01 4.53 -1.35
C VAL A 172 13.28 3.74 -1.62
N ALA A 173 13.67 3.69 -2.90
CA ALA A 173 14.94 3.13 -3.32
C ALA A 173 16.12 4.03 -2.90
N LEU A 174 17.34 3.50 -3.00
CA LEU A 174 18.56 4.28 -2.76
C LEU A 174 18.58 5.58 -3.60
N ASN A 175 19.24 6.62 -3.09
CA ASN A 175 19.25 7.98 -3.68
C ASN A 175 17.90 8.72 -3.64
N ASN A 176 17.03 8.38 -2.69
CA ASN A 176 15.70 8.99 -2.50
C ASN A 176 14.87 8.95 -3.79
N ILE A 177 14.84 7.78 -4.45
CA ILE A 177 14.00 7.55 -5.62
C ILE A 177 12.72 6.85 -5.14
N PRO A 178 11.56 7.53 -5.15
CA PRO A 178 10.31 6.92 -4.71
C PRO A 178 9.90 5.81 -5.68
N LYS A 179 9.60 4.62 -5.17
CA LYS A 179 9.03 3.51 -5.96
C LYS A 179 7.52 3.74 -6.16
N PRO A 180 6.84 3.03 -7.07
CA PRO A 180 5.40 3.17 -7.25
C PRO A 180 4.60 3.07 -5.95
N THR A 181 4.97 2.14 -5.05
CA THR A 181 4.29 1.96 -3.76
C THR A 181 4.41 3.20 -2.86
N PHE A 182 5.48 4.00 -2.93
CA PHE A 182 5.53 5.27 -2.19
C PHE A 182 4.37 6.20 -2.58
N HIS A 183 4.06 6.28 -3.87
CA HIS A 183 2.99 7.13 -4.37
C HIS A 183 1.61 6.62 -3.99
N LEU A 184 1.43 5.30 -3.89
CA LEU A 184 0.22 4.71 -3.31
C LEU A 184 -0.03 5.27 -1.89
N PHE A 185 0.96 5.23 -1.01
CA PHE A 185 0.82 5.77 0.35
C PHE A 185 0.57 7.30 0.33
N SER A 186 1.26 8.03 -0.55
CA SER A 186 1.02 9.47 -0.75
C SER A 186 -0.40 9.78 -1.23
N PHE A 187 -1.00 8.91 -2.06
CA PHE A 187 -2.37 9.04 -2.52
C PHE A 187 -3.36 8.78 -1.37
N PHE A 188 -3.17 7.71 -0.61
CA PHE A 188 -4.02 7.38 0.54
C PHE A 188 -3.95 8.43 1.66
N ALA A 189 -2.79 9.05 1.87
CA ALA A 189 -2.63 10.16 2.82
C ALA A 189 -3.46 11.42 2.47
N ARG A 190 -4.04 11.47 1.26
CA ARG A 190 -4.87 12.58 0.77
C ARG A 190 -6.34 12.19 0.68
N MET A 191 -6.72 11.00 1.10
CA MET A 191 -8.11 10.61 1.23
C MET A 191 -8.75 11.34 2.42
N GLY A 192 -10.08 11.43 2.43
CA GLY A 192 -10.85 11.98 3.54
C GLY A 192 -11.30 10.93 4.54
N GLU A 193 -11.87 11.38 5.66
CA GLU A 193 -12.31 10.51 6.75
C GLU A 193 -13.71 9.91 6.51
N GLU A 194 -14.59 10.61 5.80
CA GLU A 194 -15.93 10.10 5.49
C GLU A 194 -15.86 9.18 4.27
N GLN A 195 -15.97 7.87 4.48
CA GLN A 195 -16.08 6.90 3.38
C GLN A 195 -17.47 6.99 2.73
N LEU A 196 -17.51 7.41 1.46
CA LEU A 196 -18.73 7.50 0.67
C LEU A 196 -19.03 6.19 -0.07
N TYR A 197 -17.99 5.52 -0.56
CA TYR A 197 -18.11 4.26 -1.29
C TYR A 197 -16.78 3.50 -1.24
N ARG A 198 -16.83 2.16 -1.18
CA ARG A 198 -15.66 1.29 -1.28
C ARG A 198 -16.04 -0.03 -1.93
N ASP A 199 -15.24 -0.49 -2.88
CA ASP A 199 -15.24 -1.86 -3.40
C ASP A 199 -13.79 -2.37 -3.58
N LYS A 200 -13.63 -3.53 -4.24
CA LYS A 200 -12.31 -4.18 -4.42
C LYS A 200 -11.31 -3.36 -5.25
N ASN A 201 -11.76 -2.33 -5.99
CA ASN A 201 -10.94 -1.57 -6.95
C ASN A 201 -11.08 -0.05 -6.82
N LEU A 202 -11.96 0.44 -5.95
CA LEU A 202 -12.26 1.86 -5.78
C LEU A 202 -12.54 2.19 -4.31
N LEU A 203 -11.94 3.27 -3.82
CA LEU A 203 -12.28 3.92 -2.56
C LEU A 203 -12.63 5.39 -2.85
N VAL A 204 -13.78 5.84 -2.35
CA VAL A 204 -14.27 7.22 -2.48
C VAL A 204 -14.53 7.79 -1.09
N THR A 205 -13.97 8.96 -0.83
CA THR A 205 -14.05 9.64 0.48
C THR A 205 -14.39 11.10 0.31
N ARG A 206 -14.98 11.70 1.34
CA ARG A 206 -15.15 13.15 1.48
C ARG A 206 -14.19 13.70 2.53
N ARG A 207 -13.57 14.83 2.22
CA ARG A 207 -12.74 15.61 3.15
C ARG A 207 -13.60 16.60 3.94
N GLU A 208 -13.04 17.14 5.02
CA GLU A 208 -13.71 18.13 5.87
C GLU A 208 -14.17 19.38 5.12
N ASP A 209 -13.43 19.82 4.09
CA ASP A 209 -13.78 20.96 3.24
C ASP A 209 -14.91 20.66 2.23
N GLY A 210 -15.44 19.43 2.25
CA GLY A 210 -16.48 18.95 1.35
C GLY A 210 -15.98 18.44 0.00
N SER A 211 -14.69 18.59 -0.32
CA SER A 211 -14.10 18.04 -1.53
C SER A 211 -14.08 16.51 -1.49
N ILE A 212 -14.11 15.89 -2.68
CA ILE A 212 -14.15 14.44 -2.81
C ILE A 212 -12.79 13.95 -3.31
N ALA A 213 -12.26 12.92 -2.66
CA ALA A 213 -11.05 12.23 -3.08
C ALA A 213 -11.38 10.76 -3.35
N LEU A 214 -10.96 10.25 -4.51
CA LEU A 214 -11.11 8.85 -4.89
C LEU A 214 -9.77 8.24 -5.31
N ALA A 215 -9.54 7.01 -4.87
CA ALA A 215 -8.42 6.18 -5.30
C ALA A 215 -8.97 4.96 -6.05
N ALA A 216 -8.46 4.69 -7.24
CA ALA A 216 -8.85 3.53 -8.04
C ALA A 216 -7.61 2.75 -8.50
N TRP A 217 -7.70 1.43 -8.54
CA TRP A 217 -6.56 0.55 -8.89
C TRP A 217 -6.96 -0.66 -9.73
N ASN A 218 -6.04 -1.10 -10.60
CA ASN A 218 -6.24 -2.22 -11.52
C ASN A 218 -5.02 -3.16 -11.56
N PRO A 219 -4.79 -3.98 -10.51
CA PRO A 219 -3.74 -4.98 -10.52
C PRO A 219 -4.00 -6.04 -11.59
N VAL A 220 -2.98 -6.34 -12.38
CA VAL A 220 -3.03 -7.38 -13.42
C VAL A 220 -2.03 -8.46 -13.07
N TYR A 221 -2.57 -9.57 -12.60
CA TYR A 221 -1.83 -10.73 -12.15
C TYR A 221 -1.02 -11.39 -13.28
N PHE A 222 0.14 -11.92 -12.91
CA PHE A 222 1.04 -12.68 -13.78
C PHE A 222 1.50 -13.96 -13.07
N GLY A 223 1.85 -15.01 -13.83
CA GLY A 223 2.33 -16.28 -13.27
C GLY A 223 1.24 -17.36 -13.16
N SER A 224 1.36 -18.26 -12.19
CA SER A 224 0.43 -19.38 -11.95
C SER A 224 -1.01 -18.95 -11.62
N THR A 225 -1.19 -17.69 -11.21
CA THR A 225 -2.48 -17.05 -10.93
C THR A 225 -3.05 -16.27 -12.13
N ALA A 226 -2.32 -16.17 -13.25
CA ALA A 226 -2.81 -15.49 -14.44
C ALA A 226 -3.50 -16.45 -15.40
N ALA A 227 -4.69 -16.04 -15.90
CA ALA A 227 -5.19 -16.57 -17.16
C ALA A 227 -4.12 -16.33 -18.25
N ALA A 228 -3.74 -17.41 -18.94
CA ALA A 228 -2.72 -17.54 -19.99
C ALA A 228 -1.95 -16.27 -20.43
N ALA A 229 -0.62 -16.34 -20.36
CA ALA A 229 0.27 -15.38 -21.01
C ALA A 229 -0.13 -15.18 -22.49
N GLY A 230 -0.60 -13.99 -22.84
CA GLY A 230 -1.05 -13.65 -24.19
C GLY A 230 -2.42 -12.98 -24.30
N THR A 231 -3.21 -12.92 -23.23
CA THR A 231 -4.44 -12.12 -23.24
C THR A 231 -4.11 -10.63 -23.25
N PRO A 232 -4.64 -9.83 -24.18
CA PRO A 232 -4.51 -8.38 -24.13
C PRO A 232 -5.07 -7.87 -22.81
N VAL A 233 -4.31 -7.05 -22.09
CA VAL A 233 -4.82 -6.38 -20.90
C VAL A 233 -5.81 -5.33 -21.37
N VAL A 234 -7.10 -5.64 -21.26
CA VAL A 234 -8.17 -4.67 -21.50
C VAL A 234 -8.18 -3.69 -20.33
N PRO A 235 -8.16 -2.36 -20.58
CA PRO A 235 -8.31 -1.39 -19.52
C PRO A 235 -9.59 -1.62 -18.71
N ARG A 236 -9.53 -1.34 -17.42
CA ARG A 236 -10.71 -1.36 -16.57
C ARG A 236 -11.42 -0.01 -16.70
N GLU A 237 -12.60 -0.05 -17.30
CA GLU A 237 -13.48 1.13 -17.41
C GLU A 237 -14.35 1.26 -16.16
N LEU A 238 -14.33 2.43 -15.53
CA LEU A 238 -15.19 2.81 -14.42
C LEU A 238 -16.00 4.05 -14.82
N GLU A 239 -17.32 3.97 -14.67
CA GLU A 239 -18.19 5.14 -14.71
C GLU A 239 -18.74 5.40 -13.30
N ILE A 240 -18.41 6.57 -12.75
CA ILE A 240 -18.73 6.95 -11.38
C ILE A 240 -19.66 8.16 -11.45
N LEU A 241 -20.87 8.00 -10.89
CA LEU A 241 -21.83 9.08 -10.73
C LEU A 241 -21.73 9.63 -9.31
N ILE A 242 -21.45 10.92 -9.19
CA ILE A 242 -21.16 11.57 -7.92
C ILE A 242 -22.19 12.68 -7.71
N PRO A 243 -23.04 12.61 -6.67
CA PRO A 243 -23.90 13.72 -6.29
C PRO A 243 -23.06 14.96 -6.01
N PHE A 244 -23.31 16.04 -6.75
CA PHE A 244 -22.47 17.22 -6.73
C PHE A 244 -23.32 18.49 -6.75
N PRO A 245 -23.29 19.30 -5.67
CA PRO A 245 -24.23 20.41 -5.49
C PRO A 245 -23.86 21.69 -6.27
N LYS A 246 -22.70 21.71 -6.95
CA LYS A 246 -22.21 22.86 -7.71
C LYS A 246 -22.31 22.57 -9.20
N GLU A 247 -22.32 23.62 -10.02
CA GLU A 247 -22.42 23.49 -11.48
C GLU A 247 -21.16 22.87 -12.09
N GLU A 248 -19.99 23.17 -11.52
CA GLU A 248 -18.71 22.79 -12.10
C GLU A 248 -17.72 22.28 -11.07
N ALA A 249 -16.92 21.32 -11.49
CA ALA A 249 -15.82 20.77 -10.71
C ALA A 249 -14.49 20.87 -11.45
N PHE A 250 -13.46 21.18 -10.68
CA PHE A 250 -12.07 21.03 -11.07
C PHE A 250 -11.61 19.64 -10.64
N ILE A 251 -11.13 18.88 -11.63
CA ILE A 251 -10.66 17.52 -11.46
C ILE A 251 -9.13 17.55 -11.49
N LYS A 252 -8.50 17.05 -10.45
CA LYS A 252 -7.05 16.84 -10.40
C LYS A 252 -6.77 15.35 -10.30
N LYS A 253 -6.14 14.79 -11.33
CA LYS A 253 -5.81 13.36 -11.41
C LYS A 253 -4.30 13.16 -11.34
N GLN A 254 -3.87 12.24 -10.48
CA GLN A 254 -2.49 11.74 -10.44
C GLN A 254 -2.47 10.23 -10.69
N THR A 255 -1.60 9.78 -11.57
CA THR A 255 -1.51 8.37 -11.98
C THR A 255 -0.09 7.84 -11.89
N ILE A 256 0.02 6.63 -11.36
CA ILE A 256 1.17 5.74 -11.56
C ILE A 256 0.68 4.51 -12.33
N ASN A 257 1.43 4.09 -13.34
CA ASN A 257 1.16 2.88 -14.11
C ASN A 257 2.45 2.39 -14.77
N GLU A 258 2.38 1.43 -15.70
CA GLU A 258 3.58 0.94 -16.40
C GLU A 258 4.34 2.04 -17.16
N ASP A 259 3.68 3.15 -17.51
CA ASP A 259 4.28 4.27 -18.24
C ASP A 259 4.72 5.45 -17.36
N TYR A 260 4.01 5.73 -16.26
CA TYR A 260 4.20 6.91 -15.41
C TYR A 260 4.51 6.55 -13.96
N GLY A 261 5.38 7.33 -13.31
CA GLY A 261 5.79 7.05 -11.93
C GLY A 261 6.51 5.70 -11.78
N ASN A 262 7.11 5.18 -12.85
CA ASN A 262 7.74 3.87 -12.93
C ASN A 262 9.26 4.01 -13.17
N PRO A 263 10.04 4.33 -12.13
CA PRO A 263 11.49 4.51 -12.28
C PRO A 263 12.20 3.20 -12.63
N LEU A 264 11.63 2.05 -12.28
CA LEU A 264 12.15 0.73 -12.65
C LEU A 264 12.18 0.58 -14.18
N ARG A 265 11.13 0.98 -14.89
CA ARG A 265 11.10 0.92 -16.37
C ARG A 265 12.22 1.75 -16.99
N THR A 266 12.42 2.98 -16.53
CA THR A 266 13.50 3.85 -17.01
C THR A 266 14.88 3.25 -16.71
N TRP A 267 15.08 2.69 -15.52
CA TRP A 267 16.32 1.99 -15.17
C TRP A 267 16.56 0.75 -16.06
N ILE A 268 15.51 0.02 -16.43
CA ILE A 268 15.60 -1.09 -17.40
C ILE A 268 16.03 -0.57 -18.78
N GLN A 269 15.44 0.53 -19.26
CA GLN A 269 15.79 1.15 -20.54
C GLN A 269 17.24 1.66 -20.57
N MET A 270 17.79 2.07 -19.43
CA MET A 270 19.21 2.43 -19.27
C MET A 270 20.17 1.23 -19.26
N GLY A 271 19.68 0.01 -19.44
CA GLY A 271 20.50 -1.21 -19.39
C GLY A 271 20.78 -1.72 -17.97
N ARG A 272 19.90 -1.40 -17.01
CA ARG A 272 19.97 -1.88 -15.61
C ARG A 272 21.31 -1.57 -14.91
N PRO A 273 21.79 -0.31 -14.91
CA PRO A 273 23.07 0.03 -14.28
C PRO A 273 23.03 -0.29 -12.77
N ARG A 274 23.99 -1.10 -12.29
CA ARG A 274 24.11 -1.42 -10.86
C ARG A 274 24.39 -0.18 -10.02
N PHE A 275 25.36 0.61 -10.48
CA PHE A 275 25.84 1.83 -9.82
C PHE A 275 25.73 3.00 -10.81
N PRO A 276 24.52 3.57 -10.98
CA PRO A 276 24.27 4.62 -11.97
C PRO A 276 25.05 5.91 -11.65
N SER A 277 25.39 6.68 -12.68
CA SER A 277 25.97 8.02 -12.50
C SER A 277 24.94 8.99 -11.90
N LYS A 278 25.40 10.14 -11.38
CA LYS A 278 24.50 11.19 -10.85
C LYS A 278 23.44 11.65 -11.86
N ALA A 279 23.82 11.76 -13.14
CA ALA A 279 22.90 12.14 -14.22
C ALA A 279 21.83 11.07 -14.45
N MET A 280 22.23 9.78 -14.46
CA MET A 280 21.27 8.68 -14.56
C MET A 280 20.31 8.65 -13.35
N VAL A 281 20.82 8.85 -12.13
CA VAL A 281 20.00 8.94 -10.92
C VAL A 281 18.96 10.05 -11.03
N GLU A 282 19.34 11.23 -11.53
CA GLU A 282 18.40 12.34 -11.71
C GLU A 282 17.31 12.03 -12.75
N THR A 283 17.67 11.43 -13.88
CA THR A 283 16.68 10.98 -14.88
C THR A 283 15.72 9.94 -14.29
N VAL A 284 16.22 8.97 -13.51
CA VAL A 284 15.36 7.98 -12.84
C VAL A 284 14.45 8.65 -11.81
N ARG A 285 14.93 9.65 -11.06
CA ARG A 285 14.10 10.43 -10.12
C ARG A 285 12.99 11.23 -10.83
N GLN A 286 13.25 11.77 -12.00
CA GLN A 286 12.25 12.46 -12.81
C GLN A 286 11.16 11.49 -13.29
N ALA A 287 11.57 10.31 -13.77
CA ALA A 287 10.65 9.24 -14.18
C ALA A 287 9.82 8.66 -13.01
N ALA A 288 10.28 8.85 -11.78
CA ALA A 288 9.56 8.44 -10.58
C ALA A 288 8.34 9.31 -10.25
N ARG A 289 8.11 10.44 -10.93
CA ARG A 289 6.98 11.33 -10.62
C ARG A 289 5.66 10.78 -11.20
N PRO A 290 4.55 10.79 -10.44
CA PRO A 290 3.23 10.50 -11.00
C PRO A 290 2.88 11.46 -12.13
N HIS A 291 2.14 10.97 -13.11
CA HIS A 291 1.59 11.83 -14.15
C HIS A 291 0.42 12.65 -13.59
N LEU A 292 0.46 13.96 -13.76
CA LEU A 292 -0.58 14.89 -13.36
C LEU A 292 -1.40 15.29 -14.60
N SER A 293 -2.71 15.14 -14.51
CA SER A 293 -3.64 15.76 -15.45
C SER A 293 -4.74 16.50 -14.70
N THR A 294 -5.32 17.50 -15.35
CA THR A 294 -6.38 18.33 -14.79
C THR A 294 -7.48 18.53 -15.81
N ASP A 295 -8.72 18.60 -15.35
CA ASP A 295 -9.87 18.80 -16.21
C ASP A 295 -10.95 19.64 -15.49
N ARG A 296 -11.91 20.15 -16.25
CA ARG A 296 -13.09 20.84 -15.73
C ARG A 296 -14.34 20.12 -16.22
N LEU A 297 -15.15 19.63 -15.29
CA LEU A 297 -16.38 18.91 -15.60
C LEU A 297 -17.61 19.69 -15.17
N GLN A 298 -18.63 19.68 -16.02
CA GLN A 298 -19.97 20.18 -15.72
C GLN A 298 -20.77 19.10 -14.99
N ALA A 299 -21.48 19.49 -13.95
CA ALA A 299 -22.51 18.66 -13.34
C ALA A 299 -23.79 18.74 -14.17
N ASP A 300 -24.43 17.59 -14.39
CA ASP A 300 -25.72 17.46 -15.07
C ASP A 300 -26.74 16.89 -14.10
N GLY A 301 -27.88 17.57 -13.95
CA GLY A 301 -28.93 17.17 -13.01
C GLY A 301 -28.44 16.99 -11.56
N GLY A 302 -27.46 17.79 -11.11
CA GLY A 302 -26.87 17.70 -9.77
C GLY A 302 -25.89 16.54 -9.57
N ASN A 303 -25.38 15.95 -10.66
CA ASN A 303 -24.41 14.85 -10.61
C ASN A 303 -23.22 15.13 -11.53
N LEU A 304 -22.02 14.79 -11.07
CA LEU A 304 -20.83 14.67 -11.93
C LEU A 304 -20.72 13.24 -12.43
N ARG A 305 -20.50 13.07 -13.74
CA ARG A 305 -20.15 11.79 -14.35
C ARG A 305 -18.64 11.74 -14.62
N LEU A 306 -17.92 10.99 -13.80
CA LEU A 306 -16.49 10.75 -13.97
C LEU A 306 -16.28 9.41 -14.68
N ARG A 307 -15.52 9.41 -15.77
CA ARG A 307 -15.11 8.19 -16.49
C ARG A 307 -13.61 7.97 -16.34
N LEU A 308 -13.22 6.79 -15.87
CA LEU A 308 -11.82 6.40 -15.72
C LEU A 308 -11.56 5.13 -16.52
N SER A 309 -10.52 5.17 -17.36
CA SER A 309 -9.93 3.99 -17.98
C SER A 309 -8.61 3.71 -17.28
N LEU A 310 -8.53 2.59 -16.54
CA LEU A 310 -7.33 2.20 -15.80
C LEU A 310 -6.55 1.16 -16.59
N GLY A 311 -5.32 1.51 -16.97
CA GLY A 311 -4.39 0.60 -17.63
C GLY A 311 -3.90 -0.54 -16.73
N LYS A 312 -2.96 -1.32 -17.25
CA LYS A 312 -2.30 -2.41 -16.51
C LYS A 312 -1.62 -1.86 -15.25
N ASN A 313 -1.92 -2.44 -14.10
CA ASN A 313 -1.32 -2.09 -12.80
C ASN A 313 -1.50 -0.61 -12.43
N GLU A 314 -2.45 0.08 -13.04
CA GLU A 314 -2.64 1.50 -12.78
C GLU A 314 -3.20 1.72 -11.37
N VAL A 315 -2.65 2.72 -10.68
CA VAL A 315 -3.24 3.33 -9.49
C VAL A 315 -3.41 4.81 -9.76
N THR A 316 -4.60 5.34 -9.51
CA THR A 316 -4.90 6.75 -9.71
C THR A 316 -5.58 7.35 -8.49
N LEU A 317 -5.19 8.57 -8.15
CA LEU A 317 -5.90 9.46 -7.24
C LEU A 317 -6.59 10.53 -8.06
N VAL A 318 -7.89 10.74 -7.83
CA VAL A 318 -8.63 11.88 -8.36
C VAL A 318 -9.20 12.70 -7.22
N GLU A 319 -8.97 14.00 -7.28
CA GLU A 319 -9.53 14.98 -6.35
C GLU A 319 -10.50 15.88 -7.10
N ILE A 320 -11.68 16.06 -6.54
CA ILE A 320 -12.80 16.79 -7.14
C ILE A 320 -13.11 17.96 -6.23
N MET A 321 -12.91 19.16 -6.75
CA MET A 321 -13.10 20.42 -6.03
C MET A 321 -14.16 21.25 -6.74
N ALA A 322 -15.00 21.96 -5.98
CA ALA A 322 -15.93 22.93 -6.57
C ALA A 322 -15.17 24.08 -7.23
N VAL A 323 -15.64 24.52 -8.40
CA VAL A 323 -15.13 25.73 -9.05
C VAL A 323 -15.96 26.92 -8.61
N ASN A 324 -15.29 27.98 -8.16
CA ASN A 324 -15.85 29.32 -8.11
C ASN A 324 -15.24 30.10 -9.28
N ASP A 325 -15.98 30.19 -10.39
CA ASP A 325 -15.46 30.80 -11.61
C ASP A 325 -15.38 32.33 -11.48
N GLU A 326 -14.16 32.86 -11.55
CA GLU A 326 -13.91 34.30 -11.48
C GLU A 326 -13.71 34.92 -12.87
N THR A 327 -13.81 34.15 -13.96
CA THR A 327 -13.60 34.64 -15.35
C THR A 327 -14.46 35.87 -15.65
N GLY A 328 -15.70 35.92 -15.14
CA GLY A 328 -16.60 37.06 -15.31
C GLY A 328 -16.11 38.38 -14.67
N THR A 329 -15.10 38.34 -13.80
CA THR A 329 -14.49 39.53 -13.19
C THR A 329 -13.42 40.17 -14.07
N TYR A 330 -12.91 39.45 -15.08
CA TYR A 330 -11.86 39.92 -15.97
C TYR A 330 -12.47 40.70 -17.15
N ILE A 331 -12.61 42.01 -16.98
CA ILE A 331 -13.17 42.89 -18.02
C ILE A 331 -12.27 42.86 -19.26
N GLY A 332 -12.83 42.39 -20.38
CA GLY A 332 -12.14 42.35 -21.68
C GLY A 332 -11.22 41.14 -21.87
N LEU A 333 -11.27 40.13 -21.00
CA LEU A 333 -10.56 38.86 -21.23
C LEU A 333 -11.20 38.12 -22.42
N ASP A 334 -10.39 37.89 -23.44
CA ASP A 334 -10.73 37.11 -24.61
C ASP A 334 -9.46 36.46 -25.17
N ASP A 335 -9.26 35.19 -24.86
CA ASP A 335 -8.08 34.43 -25.28
C ASP A 335 -8.00 34.28 -26.81
N SER A 336 -9.10 34.46 -27.54
CA SER A 336 -9.08 34.43 -29.01
C SER A 336 -8.30 35.60 -29.64
N MET A 337 -8.07 36.66 -28.85
CA MET A 337 -7.27 37.82 -29.25
C MET A 337 -5.76 37.58 -29.10
N ILE A 338 -5.34 36.46 -28.52
CA ILE A 338 -3.93 36.07 -28.43
C ILE A 338 -3.47 35.58 -29.82
N GLY A 339 -2.70 36.42 -30.51
CA GLY A 339 -2.07 36.06 -31.78
C GLY A 339 -0.94 35.05 -31.58
N TYR A 340 -0.93 33.98 -32.37
CA TYR A 340 0.16 33.01 -32.49
C TYR A 340 0.91 33.18 -33.81
#